data_AF-A0A7X7RYT0-F1
#
_entry.id   AF-A0A7X7RYT0-F1
#
_cell.length_a   1.000
_cell.length_b   1.000
_cell.length_c   1.000
_cell.angle_alpha   90.00
_cell.angle_beta   90.00
_cell.angle_gamma   90.00
#
_symmetry.space_group_name_H-M   'P 1'
#
loop_
_entity.id
_entity.type
_entity.pdbx_description
1 polymer ?
#
loop_
_entity_poly.entity_id
_entity_poly.type
_entity_poly.pdbx_seq_one_letter_code
_entity_poly.pdbx_strand_id
1 'polypeptide(L)'
;MRTTIAILATFALVATADTLLWPKNCDDIKPWKSDRFASWTQVDDTDTPILKVHLDPNESIPPGVLGASMPFDLTPYRGKEIELTVHTKHENLVKASRGWLGFKFMLSYKSEGMTHYPAGGGGDNVPRNSDWRIVSFSIRVPSDATMGNLQLGIQATTGTIWFKNASFKEVNLFPDVVELPDDFKCEYSDAVKNLPIMRGAMSPSLHNGAKAEDLHELASWGANVIRWQINIPKEEVNDIELCKKRLQTHIKNLDVHIKQLREDGLQVIFDFHQAPGGRLKATQIAGTAGLLAGNVAVDGNHFRMFYDKAYLDAFVEMWQVVARHYKDEPIVVAYDLINEPAQSGVVPYDYLYCQYQAAKAIREIDPEKPIIIAANAWSSAPAFKYLKPLPLKNLIYQGHMYEPGDYTHQGVGGNNMNDLKTGKTPFKTYPGRLAGTYWDQNTMRKALNPILKFQQQYGARIYMGEFSAIRFAPGAEQYLSDLIDIFEEYKWDWSYHAFREWHNWSVEYDENIHNDKPATQDTNRKKLLLKHFKKNIKPKEPFKN
;
A
#
# COMPACT_ATOMS: atom_id res chain seq x y z
N MET A 1 24.00 -4.63 38.50
CA MET A 1 22.60 -4.20 38.70
C MET A 1 22.08 -3.66 37.39
N ARG A 2 21.22 -4.44 36.71
CA ARG A 2 20.60 -4.10 35.43
C ARG A 2 19.29 -3.38 35.73
N THR A 3 19.18 -2.12 35.34
CA THR A 3 17.91 -1.38 35.40
C THR A 3 17.35 -1.34 33.99
N THR A 4 16.54 -2.34 33.66
CA THR A 4 15.75 -2.38 32.42
C THR A 4 14.61 -1.38 32.59
N ILE A 5 14.78 -0.14 32.14
CA ILE A 5 13.67 0.78 31.97
C ILE A 5 12.98 0.39 30.67
N ALA A 6 11.93 -0.43 30.79
CA ALA A 6 10.96 -0.62 29.71
C ALA A 6 10.23 0.72 29.53
N ILE A 7 10.68 1.54 28.59
CA ILE A 7 9.87 2.64 28.09
C ILE A 7 8.76 1.99 27.25
N LEU A 8 7.63 1.70 27.90
CA LEU A 8 6.36 1.62 27.19
C LEU A 8 6.13 3.01 26.59
N ALA A 9 6.50 3.19 25.33
CA ALA A 9 5.91 4.25 24.52
C ALA A 9 4.43 3.86 24.35
N THR A 10 3.63 4.23 25.35
CA THR A 10 2.19 4.33 25.17
C THR A 10 2.03 5.45 24.16
N PHE A 11 1.74 5.11 22.90
CA PHE A 11 1.24 6.08 21.95
C PHE A 11 -0.08 6.59 22.53
N ALA A 12 -0.01 7.69 23.27
CA ALA A 12 -1.17 8.47 23.59
C ALA A 12 -1.66 9.01 22.25
N LEU A 13 -2.70 8.37 21.72
CA LEU A 13 -3.49 8.94 20.65
C LEU A 13 -3.93 10.32 21.14
N VAL A 14 -3.29 11.40 20.69
CA VAL A 14 -3.77 12.76 20.93
C VAL A 14 -4.95 12.95 19.98
N ALA A 15 -6.05 12.28 20.29
CA ALA A 15 -7.34 12.53 19.65
C ALA A 15 -7.93 13.76 20.34
N THR A 16 -8.24 14.79 19.56
CA THR A 16 -9.11 15.86 20.04
C THR A 16 -10.49 15.28 20.35
N ALA A 17 -11.23 15.91 21.26
CA ALA A 17 -12.62 15.51 21.53
C ALA A 17 -13.45 15.49 20.22
N ASP A 18 -14.32 14.51 20.09
CA ASP A 18 -15.18 14.38 18.91
C ASP A 18 -16.07 15.61 18.77
N THR A 19 -16.04 16.23 17.60
CA THR A 19 -17.02 17.22 17.20
C THR A 19 -18.23 16.50 16.62
N LEU A 20 -19.35 16.60 17.33
CA LEU A 20 -20.60 15.98 16.91
C LEU A 20 -21.15 16.69 15.67
N LEU A 21 -21.39 15.95 14.59
CA LEU A 21 -22.06 16.41 13.37
C LEU A 21 -23.56 16.10 13.37
N TRP A 22 -24.01 15.46 14.43
CA TRP A 22 -25.34 14.91 14.56
C TRP A 22 -26.30 15.87 15.27
N PRO A 23 -27.55 15.98 14.82
CA PRO A 23 -28.54 16.81 15.50
C PRO A 23 -28.83 16.28 16.91
N LYS A 24 -29.17 17.18 17.83
CA LYS A 24 -29.52 16.81 19.22
C LYS A 24 -30.91 16.18 19.33
N ASN A 25 -31.84 16.62 18.49
CA ASN A 25 -33.22 16.12 18.40
C ASN A 25 -33.73 16.31 16.96
N CYS A 26 -34.91 15.74 16.64
CA CYS A 26 -35.50 15.85 15.30
C CYS A 26 -35.97 17.27 14.91
N ASP A 27 -36.07 18.21 15.85
CA ASP A 27 -36.44 19.61 15.56
C ASP A 27 -35.24 20.43 15.07
N ASP A 28 -34.02 20.00 15.37
CA ASP A 28 -32.76 20.65 15.01
C ASP A 28 -31.94 19.84 13.99
N ILE A 29 -32.60 19.27 12.97
CA ILE A 29 -31.91 18.49 11.94
C ILE A 29 -30.99 19.33 11.05
N LYS A 30 -31.08 20.66 11.07
CA LYS A 30 -30.14 21.52 10.32
C LYS A 30 -28.73 21.33 10.89
N PRO A 31 -27.70 21.15 10.05
CA PRO A 31 -27.64 21.48 8.62
C PRO A 31 -27.99 20.35 7.63
N TRP A 32 -28.50 19.20 8.09
CA TRP A 32 -28.81 18.07 7.22
C TRP A 32 -30.00 18.35 6.28
N LYS A 33 -29.81 18.07 5.00
CA LYS A 33 -30.83 18.03 3.95
C LYS A 33 -31.13 16.58 3.60
N SER A 34 -32.38 16.18 3.76
CA SER A 34 -32.84 14.81 3.50
C SER A 34 -33.69 14.78 2.22
N ASP A 35 -33.55 13.73 1.43
CA ASP A 35 -34.48 13.45 0.33
C ASP A 35 -35.68 12.59 0.80
N ARG A 36 -36.55 12.21 -0.13
CA ARG A 36 -37.76 11.43 0.17
C ARG A 36 -37.51 10.02 0.72
N PHE A 37 -36.28 9.51 0.62
CA PHE A 37 -35.90 8.18 1.08
C PHE A 37 -35.32 8.20 2.50
N ALA A 38 -35.06 9.40 3.04
CA ALA A 38 -34.53 9.62 4.38
C ALA A 38 -35.63 10.09 5.34
N SER A 39 -35.67 9.49 6.53
CA SER A 39 -36.53 9.94 7.63
C SER A 39 -35.77 9.92 8.95
N TRP A 40 -36.05 10.92 9.79
CA TRP A 40 -35.47 11.06 11.12
C TRP A 40 -36.50 10.61 12.16
N THR A 41 -36.10 9.77 13.11
CA THR A 41 -36.97 9.27 14.18
C THR A 41 -36.27 9.44 15.53
N GLN A 42 -37.01 9.98 16.49
CA GLN A 42 -36.61 10.05 17.89
C GLN A 42 -37.01 8.73 18.56
N VAL A 43 -36.09 8.02 19.22
CA VAL A 43 -36.39 6.72 19.85
C VAL A 43 -36.87 6.90 21.28
N ASP A 44 -36.30 7.84 22.04
CA ASP A 44 -36.78 8.29 23.35
C ASP A 44 -36.30 9.73 23.67
N ASP A 45 -36.71 10.30 24.80
CA ASP A 45 -36.38 11.68 25.23
C ASP A 45 -34.89 11.88 25.64
N THR A 46 -34.10 10.80 25.64
CA THR A 46 -32.69 10.75 26.05
C THR A 46 -31.72 10.31 24.95
N ASP A 47 -32.24 9.79 23.83
CA ASP A 47 -31.46 9.22 22.73
C ASP A 47 -31.17 10.25 21.63
N THR A 48 -30.07 10.00 20.91
CA THR A 48 -29.75 10.74 19.69
C THR A 48 -30.72 10.35 18.56
N PRO A 49 -31.23 11.30 17.72
CA PRO A 49 -32.04 10.99 16.55
C PRO A 49 -31.44 9.89 15.67
N ILE A 50 -32.29 9.04 15.09
CA ILE A 50 -31.87 8.02 14.11
C ILE A 50 -32.32 8.44 12.72
N LEU A 51 -31.37 8.50 11.79
CA LEU A 51 -31.65 8.65 10.37
C LEU A 51 -31.85 7.26 9.76
N LYS A 52 -33.03 6.99 9.22
CA LYS A 52 -33.34 5.81 8.40
C LYS A 52 -33.30 6.21 6.93
N VAL A 53 -32.61 5.44 6.10
CA VAL A 53 -32.67 5.54 4.63
C VAL A 53 -33.18 4.23 4.07
N HIS A 54 -34.21 4.29 3.23
CA HIS A 54 -34.88 3.10 2.69
C HIS A 54 -35.23 3.26 1.22
N LEU A 55 -34.97 2.21 0.44
CA LEU A 55 -35.54 2.03 -0.90
C LEU A 55 -36.11 0.62 -1.01
N ASP A 56 -37.39 0.53 -1.38
CA ASP A 56 -38.08 -0.74 -1.58
C ASP A 56 -37.40 -1.54 -2.71
N PRO A 57 -37.15 -2.85 -2.56
CA PRO A 57 -36.59 -3.69 -3.61
C PRO A 57 -37.36 -3.68 -4.95
N ASN A 58 -38.64 -3.30 -4.94
CA ASN A 58 -39.51 -3.23 -6.11
C ASN A 58 -39.56 -1.84 -6.75
N GLU A 59 -39.00 -0.80 -6.11
CA GLU A 59 -38.88 0.53 -6.71
C GLU A 59 -37.70 0.60 -7.69
N SER A 60 -37.83 1.45 -8.71
CA SER A 60 -36.71 1.75 -9.62
C SER A 60 -35.63 2.53 -8.88
N ILE A 61 -34.36 2.12 -9.05
CA ILE A 61 -33.25 2.73 -8.34
C ILE A 61 -32.92 4.10 -8.96
N PRO A 62 -33.11 5.23 -8.25
CA PRO A 62 -32.79 6.55 -8.78
C PRO A 62 -31.28 6.77 -8.93
N PRO A 63 -30.86 7.73 -9.78
CA PRO A 63 -29.45 8.08 -9.90
C PRO A 63 -28.96 8.84 -8.66
N GLY A 64 -27.66 8.70 -8.37
CA GLY A 64 -27.01 9.43 -7.26
C GLY A 64 -27.12 8.76 -5.90
N VAL A 65 -26.70 9.48 -4.85
CA VAL A 65 -26.82 9.04 -3.45
C VAL A 65 -28.20 9.42 -2.94
N LEU A 66 -28.93 8.45 -2.41
CA LEU A 66 -30.20 8.62 -1.72
C LEU A 66 -29.94 8.73 -0.23
N GLY A 67 -30.57 9.66 0.46
CA GLY A 67 -30.50 9.79 1.91
C GLY A 67 -30.39 11.25 2.38
N ALA A 68 -29.38 11.52 3.21
CA ALA A 68 -29.16 12.84 3.79
C ALA A 68 -27.76 13.38 3.47
N SER A 69 -27.63 14.70 3.39
CA SER A 69 -26.35 15.36 3.19
C SER A 69 -26.23 16.67 3.94
N MET A 70 -25.02 17.09 4.25
CA MET A 70 -24.75 18.40 4.83
C MET A 70 -23.46 19.02 4.24
N PRO A 71 -23.40 20.36 4.11
CA PRO A 71 -22.15 21.04 3.83
C PRO A 71 -21.14 20.80 4.97
N PHE A 72 -19.87 20.63 4.61
CA PHE A 72 -18.77 20.45 5.58
C PHE A 72 -17.63 21.40 5.21
N ASP A 73 -17.30 22.35 6.10
CA ASP A 73 -16.21 23.29 5.86
C ASP A 73 -14.86 22.65 6.18
N LEU A 74 -14.04 22.44 5.16
CA LEU A 74 -12.70 21.86 5.27
C LEU A 74 -11.62 22.93 5.52
N THR A 75 -11.95 24.21 5.39
CA THR A 75 -11.00 25.32 5.49
C THR A 75 -10.18 25.31 6.79
N PRO A 76 -10.78 25.09 7.98
CA PRO A 76 -10.03 25.05 9.25
C PRO A 76 -9.07 23.87 9.37
N TYR A 77 -9.28 22.83 8.56
CA TYR A 77 -8.57 21.55 8.67
C TYR A 77 -7.53 21.35 7.57
N ARG A 78 -7.32 22.33 6.68
CA ARG A 78 -6.31 22.27 5.60
C ARG A 78 -4.94 21.86 6.13
N GLY A 79 -4.36 20.83 5.52
CA GLY A 79 -3.08 20.24 5.92
C GLY A 79 -3.15 19.31 7.12
N LYS A 80 -4.27 19.26 7.84
CA LYS A 80 -4.53 18.34 8.95
C LYS A 80 -5.17 17.05 8.46
N GLU A 81 -5.16 16.06 9.34
CA GLU A 81 -5.87 14.81 9.15
C GLU A 81 -7.11 14.78 10.03
N ILE A 82 -8.22 14.36 9.45
CA ILE A 82 -9.49 14.21 10.16
C ILE A 82 -10.03 12.79 9.97
N GLU A 83 -10.59 12.23 11.02
CA GLU A 83 -11.36 11.00 10.99
C GLU A 83 -12.84 11.34 11.10
N LEU A 84 -13.65 10.83 10.19
CA LEU A 84 -15.10 10.89 10.27
C LEU A 84 -15.62 9.53 10.66
N THR A 85 -16.57 9.51 11.61
CA THR A 85 -17.14 8.29 12.17
C THR A 85 -18.67 8.36 12.19
N VAL A 86 -19.35 7.24 11.97
CA VAL A 86 -20.80 7.10 12.14
C VAL A 86 -21.17 5.69 12.59
N HIS A 87 -22.21 5.57 13.42
CA HIS A 87 -22.79 4.26 13.74
C HIS A 87 -23.80 3.89 12.67
N THR A 88 -23.75 2.65 12.20
CA THR A 88 -24.64 2.14 11.17
C THR A 88 -25.25 0.80 11.54
N LYS A 89 -26.47 0.54 11.09
CA LYS A 89 -27.14 -0.77 11.09
C LYS A 89 -27.76 -0.96 9.71
N HIS A 90 -27.80 -2.16 9.16
CA HIS A 90 -28.46 -2.42 7.85
C HIS A 90 -29.31 -3.67 7.89
N GLU A 91 -30.38 -3.65 7.09
CA GLU A 91 -31.27 -4.79 6.88
C GLU A 91 -31.60 -4.91 5.40
N ASN A 92 -31.50 -6.13 4.90
CA ASN A 92 -31.79 -6.48 3.51
C ASN A 92 -31.08 -5.61 2.47
N LEU A 93 -29.87 -5.10 2.78
CA LEU A 93 -29.11 -4.31 1.84
C LEU A 93 -28.63 -5.20 0.68
N VAL A 94 -29.01 -4.84 -0.54
CA VAL A 94 -28.63 -5.60 -1.74
C VAL A 94 -27.20 -5.25 -2.14
N LYS A 95 -26.44 -6.23 -2.63
CA LYS A 95 -25.09 -5.98 -3.14
C LYS A 95 -25.18 -5.18 -4.44
N ALA A 96 -24.53 -4.03 -4.48
CA ALA A 96 -24.45 -3.21 -5.69
C ALA A 96 -23.54 -3.87 -6.75
N SER A 97 -23.68 -3.47 -8.01
CA SER A 97 -22.93 -4.02 -9.14
C SER A 97 -21.43 -3.69 -9.13
N ARG A 98 -21.01 -2.70 -8.32
CA ARG A 98 -19.61 -2.27 -8.18
C ARG A 98 -19.31 -1.95 -6.71
N GLY A 99 -18.10 -2.27 -6.25
CA GLY A 99 -17.71 -2.12 -4.84
C GLY A 99 -17.73 -0.69 -4.29
N TRP A 100 -17.63 0.35 -5.13
CA TRP A 100 -17.74 1.74 -4.68
C TRP A 100 -19.18 2.28 -4.63
N LEU A 101 -20.18 1.46 -5.00
CA LEU A 101 -21.61 1.77 -4.89
C LEU A 101 -22.17 1.11 -3.61
N GLY A 102 -23.49 1.16 -3.40
CA GLY A 102 -24.14 0.57 -2.22
C GLY A 102 -24.26 1.55 -1.06
N PHE A 103 -23.85 1.12 0.14
CA PHE A 103 -23.81 1.95 1.35
C PHE A 103 -22.89 3.17 1.16
N LYS A 104 -23.38 4.36 1.55
CA LYS A 104 -22.67 5.63 1.54
C LYS A 104 -22.53 6.25 2.92
N PHE A 105 -21.29 6.40 3.35
CA PHE A 105 -20.83 7.41 4.30
C PHE A 105 -19.63 8.10 3.66
N MET A 106 -19.82 9.26 3.05
CA MET A 106 -18.86 9.83 2.10
C MET A 106 -18.74 11.33 2.25
N LEU A 107 -17.52 11.86 2.19
CA LEU A 107 -17.27 13.30 2.16
C LEU A 107 -16.68 13.67 0.80
N SER A 108 -17.51 14.19 -0.11
CA SER A 108 -17.03 14.63 -1.42
C SER A 108 -16.50 16.06 -1.38
N TYR A 109 -15.37 16.35 -2.03
CA TYR A 109 -14.82 17.70 -2.13
C TYR A 109 -13.98 17.89 -3.40
N LYS A 110 -13.69 19.14 -3.76
CA LYS A 110 -12.79 19.46 -4.89
C LYS A 110 -11.41 19.87 -4.40
N SER A 111 -10.37 19.39 -5.07
CA SER A 111 -8.97 19.78 -4.87
C SER A 111 -8.18 19.52 -6.15
N GLU A 112 -7.29 20.44 -6.51
CA GLU A 112 -6.47 20.41 -7.74
C GLU A 112 -7.31 20.21 -9.02
N GLY A 113 -8.52 20.77 -9.04
CA GLY A 113 -9.46 20.65 -10.17
C GLY A 113 -10.17 19.28 -10.28
N MET A 114 -9.85 18.32 -9.41
CA MET A 114 -10.50 17.01 -9.35
C MET A 114 -11.50 16.94 -8.19
N THR A 115 -12.51 16.08 -8.33
CA THR A 115 -13.44 15.75 -7.23
C THR A 115 -12.99 14.46 -6.56
N HIS A 116 -12.85 14.50 -5.25
CA HIS A 116 -12.43 13.39 -4.39
C HIS A 116 -13.66 12.85 -3.66
N TYR A 117 -13.70 11.53 -3.44
CA TYR A 117 -14.84 10.81 -2.85
C TYR A 117 -14.43 9.85 -1.73
N PRO A 118 -13.68 10.30 -0.71
CA PRO A 118 -13.37 9.46 0.44
C PRO A 118 -14.66 9.03 1.15
N ALA A 119 -14.74 7.74 1.42
CA ALA A 119 -15.93 7.13 1.98
C ALA A 119 -15.58 5.97 2.92
N GLY A 120 -16.38 5.83 3.98
CA GLY A 120 -16.48 4.64 4.79
C GLY A 120 -17.66 3.79 4.31
N GLY A 121 -17.53 2.48 4.38
CA GLY A 121 -18.67 1.58 4.22
C GLY A 121 -19.08 1.18 2.80
N GLY A 122 -18.46 1.73 1.76
CA GLY A 122 -18.53 1.16 0.41
C GLY A 122 -17.58 -0.04 0.29
N GLY A 123 -18.03 -1.14 -0.33
CA GLY A 123 -17.16 -2.29 -0.63
C GLY A 123 -17.92 -3.55 -1.06
N ASP A 124 -17.20 -4.51 -1.66
CA ASP A 124 -17.77 -5.78 -2.12
C ASP A 124 -18.28 -6.72 -1.00
N ASN A 125 -18.05 -6.35 0.27
CA ASN A 125 -18.27 -7.17 1.46
C ASN A 125 -19.15 -6.49 2.52
N VAL A 126 -20.02 -5.55 2.14
CA VAL A 126 -21.04 -5.05 3.07
C VAL A 126 -22.04 -6.18 3.34
N PRO A 127 -22.25 -6.59 4.61
CA PRO A 127 -23.16 -7.68 4.90
C PRO A 127 -24.60 -7.27 4.59
N ARG A 128 -25.42 -8.22 4.12
CA ARG A 128 -26.84 -7.97 3.82
C ARG A 128 -27.60 -7.44 5.05
N ASN A 129 -27.23 -7.94 6.22
CA ASN A 129 -27.76 -7.53 7.52
C ASN A 129 -26.60 -7.27 8.48
N SER A 130 -26.75 -6.33 9.39
CA SER A 130 -25.81 -6.10 10.48
C SER A 130 -26.51 -5.58 11.73
N ASP A 131 -25.89 -5.79 12.88
CA ASP A 131 -26.16 -5.01 14.09
C ASP A 131 -25.42 -3.68 14.04
N TRP A 132 -25.70 -2.80 15.02
CA TRP A 132 -25.03 -1.51 15.15
C TRP A 132 -23.50 -1.68 15.16
N ARG A 133 -22.86 -0.98 14.22
CA ARG A 133 -21.41 -0.97 14.05
C ARG A 133 -20.89 0.42 13.75
N ILE A 134 -19.65 0.67 14.13
CA ILE A 134 -18.94 1.91 13.83
C ILE A 134 -18.27 1.78 12.47
N VAL A 135 -18.48 2.79 11.63
CA VAL A 135 -17.83 2.92 10.33
C VAL A 135 -17.10 4.24 10.35
N SER A 136 -15.82 4.22 9.99
CA SER A 136 -15.01 5.42 9.85
C SER A 136 -14.29 5.46 8.50
N PHE A 137 -13.84 6.66 8.14
CA PHE A 137 -12.81 6.88 7.14
C PHE A 137 -12.03 8.13 7.54
N SER A 138 -10.77 8.22 7.09
CA SER A 138 -9.92 9.37 7.38
C SER A 138 -9.42 10.02 6.11
N ILE A 139 -9.20 11.32 6.17
CA ILE A 139 -8.66 12.10 5.06
C ILE A 139 -7.57 13.04 5.57
N ARG A 140 -6.53 13.24 4.75
CA ARG A 140 -5.67 14.41 4.86
C ARG A 140 -6.29 15.52 4.03
N VAL A 141 -6.71 16.60 4.67
CA VAL A 141 -7.43 17.68 3.99
C VAL A 141 -6.46 18.47 3.12
N PRO A 142 -6.68 18.55 1.79
CA PRO A 142 -5.80 19.30 0.90
C PRO A 142 -5.74 20.79 1.24
N SER A 143 -4.61 21.44 0.96
CA SER A 143 -4.40 22.85 1.27
C SER A 143 -5.34 23.80 0.53
N ASP A 144 -5.92 23.37 -0.59
CA ASP A 144 -6.84 24.15 -1.41
C ASP A 144 -8.33 23.78 -1.19
N ALA A 145 -8.61 22.77 -0.36
CA ALA A 145 -9.98 22.31 -0.10
C ALA A 145 -10.79 23.41 0.61
N THR A 146 -12.05 23.58 0.22
CA THR A 146 -12.98 24.58 0.79
C THR A 146 -14.20 23.87 1.37
N MET A 147 -15.31 23.85 0.65
CA MET A 147 -16.52 23.15 1.07
C MET A 147 -16.54 21.73 0.51
N GLY A 148 -16.73 20.77 1.40
CA GLY A 148 -17.14 19.42 1.07
C GLY A 148 -18.64 19.21 1.26
N ASN A 149 -19.12 18.05 0.83
CA ASN A 149 -20.47 17.57 1.02
C ASN A 149 -20.43 16.19 1.68
N LEU A 150 -20.80 16.13 2.96
CA LEU A 150 -20.92 14.89 3.72
C LEU A 150 -22.27 14.24 3.38
N GLN A 151 -22.26 12.96 2.98
CA GLN A 151 -23.43 12.24 2.49
C GLN A 151 -23.59 10.91 3.22
N LEU A 152 -24.82 10.61 3.64
CA LEU A 152 -25.24 9.38 4.31
C LEU A 152 -26.40 8.75 3.55
N GLY A 153 -26.28 7.46 3.23
CA GLY A 153 -27.39 6.68 2.69
C GLY A 153 -26.97 5.53 1.77
N ILE A 154 -27.63 5.41 0.62
CA ILE A 154 -27.45 4.31 -0.34
C ILE A 154 -27.35 4.82 -1.78
N GLN A 155 -26.66 4.09 -2.67
CA GLN A 155 -26.54 4.39 -4.10
C GLN A 155 -26.56 3.10 -4.92
N ALA A 156 -27.33 3.06 -6.01
CA ALA A 156 -27.39 1.90 -6.91
C ALA A 156 -27.68 0.56 -6.19
N THR A 157 -28.46 0.62 -5.10
CA THR A 157 -28.88 -0.53 -4.29
C THR A 157 -30.24 -0.26 -3.64
N THR A 158 -30.87 -1.30 -3.09
CA THR A 158 -32.12 -1.29 -2.33
C THR A 158 -31.90 -1.88 -0.93
N GLY A 159 -32.88 -1.72 -0.05
CA GLY A 159 -32.82 -2.15 1.35
C GLY A 159 -32.87 -0.97 2.33
N THR A 160 -32.47 -1.23 3.58
CA THR A 160 -32.55 -0.23 4.66
C THR A 160 -31.23 -0.06 5.37
N ILE A 161 -30.87 1.19 5.66
CA ILE A 161 -29.76 1.54 6.53
C ILE A 161 -30.19 2.57 7.56
N TRP A 162 -29.69 2.43 8.78
CA TRP A 162 -29.85 3.38 9.86
C TRP A 162 -28.51 3.98 10.24
N PHE A 163 -28.53 5.24 10.64
CA PHE A 163 -27.37 6.02 11.06
C PHE A 163 -27.63 6.70 12.40
N LYS A 164 -26.60 6.80 13.24
CA LYS A 164 -26.59 7.68 14.41
C LYS A 164 -25.19 8.15 14.77
N ASN A 165 -25.12 9.25 15.52
CA ASN A 165 -23.90 9.81 16.11
C ASN A 165 -22.76 10.01 15.09
N ALA A 166 -23.04 10.64 13.93
CA ALA A 166 -21.93 11.04 13.07
C ALA A 166 -21.11 12.13 13.76
N SER A 167 -19.80 11.99 13.70
CA SER A 167 -18.83 12.89 14.31
C SER A 167 -17.57 12.96 13.48
N PHE A 168 -16.72 13.93 13.79
CA PHE A 168 -15.36 13.95 13.31
C PHE A 168 -14.41 14.48 14.38
N LYS A 169 -13.13 14.19 14.22
CA LYS A 169 -12.05 14.73 15.05
C LYS A 169 -10.79 14.91 14.21
N GLU A 170 -9.90 15.79 14.67
CA GLU A 170 -8.52 15.82 14.19
C GLU A 170 -7.79 14.58 14.70
N VAL A 171 -7.02 13.95 13.82
CA VAL A 171 -6.22 12.77 14.13
C VAL A 171 -4.81 12.95 13.60
N ASN A 172 -3.89 12.11 14.09
CA ASN A 172 -2.59 11.91 13.49
C ASN A 172 -2.55 10.47 12.97
N LEU A 173 -2.75 10.29 11.67
CA LEU A 173 -2.77 8.97 11.01
C LEU A 173 -1.37 8.37 10.94
N PHE A 174 -0.38 9.24 10.81
CA PHE A 174 1.02 8.88 10.63
C PHE A 174 1.87 9.61 11.66
N PRO A 175 1.76 9.24 12.95
CA PRO A 175 2.54 9.88 14.00
C PRO A 175 4.03 9.68 13.79
N ASP A 176 4.81 10.65 14.26
CA ASP A 176 6.26 10.51 14.29
C ASP A 176 6.62 9.33 15.21
N VAL A 177 7.32 8.34 14.65
CA VAL A 177 7.76 7.16 15.41
C VAL A 177 8.79 7.55 16.47
N VAL A 178 9.66 8.50 16.13
CA VAL A 178 10.65 9.15 17.00
C VAL A 178 10.74 10.61 16.59
N GLU A 179 10.84 11.52 17.55
CA GLU A 179 11.11 12.93 17.28
C GLU A 179 12.49 13.09 16.64
N LEU A 180 12.57 13.86 15.55
CA LEU A 180 13.80 14.08 14.80
C LEU A 180 14.22 15.55 14.88
N PRO A 181 15.52 15.85 14.91
CA PRO A 181 16.01 17.20 14.70
C PRO A 181 15.54 17.78 13.36
N ASP A 182 15.30 19.09 13.29
CA ASP A 182 14.85 19.79 12.09
C ASP A 182 15.80 19.62 10.89
N ASP A 183 17.11 19.46 11.15
CA ASP A 183 18.16 19.29 10.16
C ASP A 183 18.57 17.83 9.92
N PHE A 184 17.78 16.87 10.41
CA PHE A 184 18.09 15.44 10.32
C PHE A 184 18.44 15.02 8.88
N LYS A 185 19.51 14.23 8.75
CA LYS A 185 19.93 13.57 7.51
C LYS A 185 20.11 12.08 7.76
N CYS A 186 19.74 11.28 6.77
CA CYS A 186 20.01 9.85 6.78
C CYS A 186 21.52 9.61 6.81
N GLU A 187 21.97 8.73 7.70
CA GLU A 187 23.37 8.37 7.85
C GLU A 187 23.70 7.10 7.08
N TYR A 188 24.80 7.13 6.31
CA TYR A 188 25.31 5.96 5.58
C TYR A 188 26.77 5.70 5.93
N SER A 189 27.13 4.44 6.17
CA SER A 189 28.52 4.01 6.24
C SER A 189 29.16 4.03 4.86
N ASP A 190 30.49 4.05 4.81
CA ASP A 190 31.21 4.17 3.54
C ASP A 190 30.97 2.96 2.63
N ALA A 191 30.78 1.78 3.21
CA ALA A 191 30.37 0.59 2.46
C ALA A 191 29.05 0.82 1.71
N VAL A 192 28.04 1.42 2.37
CA VAL A 192 26.73 1.69 1.76
C VAL A 192 26.77 2.89 0.81
N LYS A 193 27.61 3.90 1.06
CA LYS A 193 27.84 5.00 0.11
C LYS A 193 28.50 4.52 -1.19
N ASN A 194 29.38 3.53 -1.09
CA ASN A 194 30.16 3.01 -2.22
C ASN A 194 29.44 1.87 -2.97
N LEU A 195 28.34 1.34 -2.44
CA LEU A 195 27.51 0.36 -3.15
C LEU A 195 27.10 0.93 -4.52
N PRO A 196 27.35 0.21 -5.63
CA PRO A 196 26.92 0.65 -6.95
C PRO A 196 25.39 0.76 -7.00
N ILE A 197 24.88 1.44 -8.03
CA ILE A 197 23.43 1.41 -8.31
C ILE A 197 23.03 -0.04 -8.56
N MET A 198 22.07 -0.50 -7.77
CA MET A 198 21.48 -1.84 -7.87
C MET A 198 20.42 -1.80 -8.98
N ARG A 199 20.62 -2.61 -10.03
CA ARG A 199 19.69 -2.79 -11.14
C ARG A 199 19.41 -4.27 -11.31
N GLY A 200 18.15 -4.63 -11.16
CA GLY A 200 17.75 -6.02 -11.22
C GLY A 200 16.29 -6.22 -11.53
N ALA A 201 15.77 -7.35 -11.06
CA ALA A 201 14.38 -7.71 -11.19
C ALA A 201 13.88 -8.38 -9.91
N MET A 202 12.57 -8.36 -9.73
CA MET A 202 11.91 -9.16 -8.71
C MET A 202 11.83 -10.62 -9.16
N SER A 203 12.17 -11.54 -8.26
CA SER A 203 12.10 -12.99 -8.50
C SER A 203 10.65 -13.44 -8.74
N PRO A 204 10.40 -14.61 -9.35
CA PRO A 204 9.08 -15.23 -9.31
C PRO A 204 8.72 -15.66 -7.89
N SER A 205 7.48 -16.12 -7.68
CA SER A 205 7.09 -16.66 -6.38
C SER A 205 7.87 -17.95 -6.09
N LEU A 206 8.55 -17.97 -4.95
CA LEU A 206 9.52 -19.02 -4.59
C LEU A 206 8.91 -20.14 -3.75
N HIS A 207 7.59 -20.34 -3.79
CA HIS A 207 6.92 -21.43 -3.05
C HIS A 207 7.50 -22.81 -3.34
N ASN A 208 7.97 -23.04 -4.57
CA ASN A 208 8.55 -24.30 -5.04
C ASN A 208 10.08 -24.28 -5.10
N GLY A 209 10.72 -23.29 -4.48
CA GLY A 209 12.15 -23.07 -4.58
C GLY A 209 12.57 -22.23 -5.80
N ALA A 210 13.78 -21.69 -5.76
CA ALA A 210 14.38 -21.04 -6.91
C ALA A 210 15.01 -22.08 -7.85
N LYS A 211 15.15 -21.74 -9.12
CA LYS A 211 15.87 -22.56 -10.10
C LYS A 211 17.23 -21.95 -10.37
N ALA A 212 18.29 -22.75 -10.29
CA ALA A 212 19.65 -22.26 -10.52
C ALA A 212 19.80 -21.67 -11.93
N GLU A 213 19.12 -22.25 -12.92
CA GLU A 213 19.15 -21.81 -14.31
C GLU A 213 18.51 -20.43 -14.48
N ASP A 214 17.40 -20.16 -13.77
CA ASP A 214 16.72 -18.86 -13.81
C ASP A 214 17.59 -17.76 -13.19
N LEU A 215 18.29 -18.08 -12.09
CA LEU A 215 19.22 -17.15 -11.42
C LEU A 215 20.43 -16.85 -12.30
N HIS A 216 21.03 -17.90 -12.88
CA HIS A 216 22.17 -17.76 -13.80
C HIS A 216 21.78 -16.96 -15.05
N GLU A 217 20.58 -17.18 -15.58
CA GLU A 217 20.09 -16.44 -16.72
C GLU A 217 19.87 -14.96 -16.41
N LEU A 218 19.22 -14.61 -15.30
CA LEU A 218 19.10 -13.22 -14.88
C LEU A 218 20.47 -12.57 -14.66
N ALA A 219 21.42 -13.29 -14.08
CA ALA A 219 22.79 -12.81 -13.95
C ALA A 219 23.44 -12.60 -15.33
N SER A 220 23.26 -13.51 -16.29
CA SER A 220 23.77 -13.40 -17.66
C SER A 220 23.23 -12.18 -18.41
N TRP A 221 22.03 -11.71 -18.05
CA TRP A 221 21.46 -10.47 -18.59
C TRP A 221 22.20 -9.22 -18.10
N GLY A 222 23.06 -9.38 -17.08
CA GLY A 222 23.87 -8.33 -16.47
C GLY A 222 23.28 -7.77 -15.18
N ALA A 223 22.16 -8.29 -14.67
CA ALA A 223 21.60 -7.86 -13.39
C ALA A 223 22.62 -8.06 -12.26
N ASN A 224 22.68 -7.12 -11.29
CA ASN A 224 23.53 -7.25 -10.10
C ASN A 224 22.73 -7.52 -8.83
N VAL A 225 21.40 -7.36 -8.85
CA VAL A 225 20.52 -7.76 -7.75
C VAL A 225 19.33 -8.57 -8.25
N ILE A 226 18.82 -9.44 -7.38
CA ILE A 226 17.48 -10.01 -7.46
C ILE A 226 16.74 -9.68 -6.16
N ARG A 227 15.53 -9.13 -6.27
CA ARG A 227 14.63 -8.95 -5.11
C ARG A 227 13.92 -10.27 -4.87
N TRP A 228 14.33 -10.96 -3.81
CA TRP A 228 13.98 -12.34 -3.49
C TRP A 228 12.73 -12.38 -2.63
N GLN A 229 11.57 -12.60 -3.27
CA GLN A 229 10.29 -12.51 -2.59
C GLN A 229 10.00 -13.71 -1.69
N ILE A 230 9.71 -13.42 -0.42
CA ILE A 230 9.33 -14.39 0.61
C ILE A 230 7.81 -14.36 0.76
N ASN A 231 7.14 -15.32 0.13
CA ASN A 231 5.70 -15.49 0.25
C ASN A 231 5.33 -16.56 1.26
N ILE A 232 4.34 -16.25 2.10
CA ILE A 232 3.69 -17.20 3.00
C ILE A 232 2.30 -17.50 2.43
N PRO A 233 1.95 -18.78 2.16
CA PRO A 233 0.65 -19.13 1.61
C PRO A 233 -0.52 -18.54 2.41
N LYS A 234 -1.59 -18.14 1.71
CA LYS A 234 -2.75 -17.43 2.30
C LYS A 234 -3.50 -18.25 3.36
N GLU A 235 -3.38 -19.56 3.29
CA GLU A 235 -3.91 -20.55 4.23
C GLU A 235 -3.03 -20.69 5.49
N GLU A 236 -1.74 -20.37 5.41
CA GLU A 236 -0.77 -20.47 6.51
C GLU A 236 -0.59 -19.15 7.26
N VAL A 237 -0.84 -18.00 6.63
CA VAL A 237 -0.47 -16.68 7.19
C VAL A 237 -1.06 -16.38 8.57
N ASN A 238 -2.19 -16.97 8.95
CA ASN A 238 -2.78 -16.72 10.26
C ASN A 238 -2.16 -17.57 11.37
N ASP A 239 -1.35 -18.58 11.04
CA ASP A 239 -0.64 -19.41 12.00
C ASP A 239 0.83 -18.96 12.08
N ILE A 240 1.20 -18.37 13.22
CA ILE A 240 2.54 -17.80 13.44
C ILE A 240 3.63 -18.86 13.33
N GLU A 241 3.39 -20.09 13.81
CA GLU A 241 4.38 -21.15 13.78
C GLU A 241 4.56 -21.71 12.36
N LEU A 242 3.47 -21.80 11.58
CA LEU A 242 3.58 -22.10 10.14
C LEU A 242 4.32 -20.99 9.38
N CYS A 243 4.08 -19.71 9.70
CA CYS A 243 4.83 -18.59 9.14
C CYS A 243 6.34 -18.73 9.42
N LYS A 244 6.72 -19.01 10.67
CA LYS A 244 8.12 -19.25 11.07
C LYS A 244 8.73 -20.45 10.34
N LYS A 245 8.00 -21.55 10.20
CA LYS A 245 8.44 -22.71 9.42
C LYS A 245 8.63 -22.37 7.94
N ARG A 246 7.73 -21.57 7.36
CA ARG A 246 7.81 -21.14 5.96
C ARG A 246 9.03 -20.25 5.71
N LEU A 247 9.35 -19.34 6.64
CA LEU A 247 10.59 -18.56 6.60
C LEU A 247 11.83 -19.47 6.55
N GLN A 248 11.90 -20.50 7.39
CA GLN A 248 13.02 -21.45 7.39
C GLN A 248 13.17 -22.18 6.05
N THR A 249 12.05 -22.53 5.39
CA THR A 249 12.09 -23.11 4.04
C THR A 249 12.70 -22.14 3.02
N HIS A 250 12.34 -20.86 3.10
CA HIS A 250 12.89 -19.85 2.20
C HIS A 250 14.37 -19.55 2.45
N ILE A 251 14.82 -19.53 3.71
CA ILE A 251 16.24 -19.41 4.08
C ILE A 251 17.02 -20.57 3.46
N LYS A 252 16.58 -21.82 3.67
CA LYS A 252 17.22 -23.01 3.08
C LYS A 252 17.26 -22.96 1.55
N ASN A 253 16.19 -22.48 0.93
CA ASN A 253 16.12 -22.30 -0.51
C ASN A 253 17.18 -21.29 -1.00
N LEU A 254 17.34 -20.16 -0.32
CA LEU A 254 18.39 -19.20 -0.69
C LEU A 254 19.80 -19.77 -0.44
N ASP A 255 20.01 -20.42 0.71
CA ASP A 255 21.32 -20.95 1.13
C ASP A 255 21.94 -21.89 0.09
N VAL A 256 21.13 -22.76 -0.54
CA VAL A 256 21.63 -23.68 -1.57
C VAL A 256 22.12 -22.98 -2.84
N HIS A 257 21.72 -21.71 -3.06
CA HIS A 257 22.12 -20.92 -4.23
C HIS A 257 23.22 -19.89 -3.94
N ILE A 258 23.58 -19.64 -2.68
CA ILE A 258 24.56 -18.61 -2.30
C ILE A 258 25.89 -18.73 -3.06
N LYS A 259 26.40 -19.95 -3.23
CA LYS A 259 27.65 -20.17 -3.99
C LYS A 259 27.51 -19.73 -5.45
N GLN A 260 26.44 -20.16 -6.12
CA GLN A 260 26.19 -19.82 -7.52
C GLN A 260 25.98 -18.31 -7.69
N LEU A 261 25.16 -17.71 -6.83
CA LEU A 261 24.91 -16.27 -6.81
C LEU A 261 26.21 -15.45 -6.68
N ARG A 262 27.15 -15.92 -5.86
CA ARG A 262 28.49 -15.33 -5.72
C ARG A 262 29.33 -15.45 -6.99
N GLU A 263 29.31 -16.60 -7.64
CA GLU A 263 30.05 -16.83 -8.89
C GLU A 263 29.48 -15.99 -10.03
N ASP A 264 28.16 -15.82 -10.06
CA ASP A 264 27.42 -15.03 -11.06
C ASP A 264 27.42 -13.51 -10.82
N GLY A 265 27.84 -13.09 -9.61
CA GLY A 265 27.80 -11.71 -9.17
C GLY A 265 26.38 -11.14 -9.09
N LEU A 266 25.40 -11.99 -8.74
CA LEU A 266 24.01 -11.63 -8.53
C LEU A 266 23.71 -11.61 -7.03
N GLN A 267 23.51 -10.42 -6.49
CA GLN A 267 23.23 -10.19 -5.08
C GLN A 267 21.73 -10.31 -4.79
N VAL A 268 21.38 -10.43 -3.52
CA VAL A 268 20.02 -10.67 -3.05
C VAL A 268 19.56 -9.54 -2.15
N ILE A 269 18.41 -8.96 -2.50
CA ILE A 269 17.60 -8.17 -1.57
C ILE A 269 16.56 -9.14 -1.01
N PHE A 270 16.62 -9.44 0.28
CA PHE A 270 15.70 -10.37 0.94
C PHE A 270 14.40 -9.64 1.29
N ASP A 271 13.28 -9.98 0.65
CA ASP A 271 12.01 -9.23 0.74
C ASP A 271 10.90 -10.03 1.44
N PHE A 272 10.39 -9.52 2.57
CA PHE A 272 9.13 -10.05 3.12
C PHE A 272 7.93 -9.57 2.30
N HIS A 273 7.70 -10.31 1.21
CA HIS A 273 6.59 -10.04 0.32
C HIS A 273 5.22 -10.27 0.97
N GLN A 274 5.16 -11.21 1.93
CA GLN A 274 3.99 -11.43 2.75
C GLN A 274 4.38 -11.60 4.23
N ALA A 275 4.03 -10.60 5.05
CA ALA A 275 4.23 -10.61 6.49
C ALA A 275 3.34 -11.65 7.21
N PRO A 276 3.75 -12.15 8.40
CA PRO A 276 2.89 -13.00 9.23
C PRO A 276 1.57 -12.29 9.56
N GLY A 277 0.48 -13.06 9.57
CA GLY A 277 -0.89 -12.57 9.69
C GLY A 277 -1.48 -12.07 8.37
N GLY A 278 -0.64 -11.75 7.38
CA GLY A 278 -1.07 -11.22 6.09
C GLY A 278 -1.96 -9.97 6.22
N ARG A 279 -2.73 -9.70 5.17
CA ARG A 279 -3.77 -8.66 5.18
C ARG A 279 -5.07 -9.18 5.80
N LEU A 280 -5.86 -8.29 6.39
CA LEU A 280 -7.17 -8.63 6.95
C LEU A 280 -8.15 -9.06 5.84
N LYS A 281 -8.92 -10.13 6.05
CA LYS A 281 -9.88 -10.61 5.04
C LYS A 281 -11.14 -9.75 5.08
N ALA A 282 -11.20 -8.66 4.30
CA ALA A 282 -12.29 -7.69 4.31
C ALA A 282 -12.52 -7.04 5.69
N THR A 283 -13.53 -6.16 5.84
CA THR A 283 -13.84 -5.46 7.09
C THR A 283 -14.20 -6.44 8.22
N GLN A 284 -13.18 -6.99 8.86
CA GLN A 284 -13.29 -7.81 10.06
C GLN A 284 -13.25 -6.91 11.28
N ILE A 285 -14.01 -7.31 12.28
CA ILE A 285 -13.96 -6.77 13.63
C ILE A 285 -12.59 -7.18 14.18
N ALA A 286 -11.76 -6.20 14.55
CA ALA A 286 -10.49 -6.49 15.22
C ALA A 286 -10.82 -7.19 16.55
N GLY A 287 -10.50 -8.48 16.64
CA GLY A 287 -10.61 -9.25 17.87
C GLY A 287 -9.46 -8.89 18.80
N THR A 288 -9.52 -7.76 19.49
CA THR A 288 -8.68 -7.49 20.66
C THR A 288 -9.48 -7.84 21.91
N ALA A 289 -8.90 -8.64 22.81
CA ALA A 289 -9.48 -8.88 24.12
C ALA A 289 -9.51 -7.56 24.93
N GLY A 290 -10.71 -7.01 25.15
CA GLY A 290 -10.93 -5.81 25.94
C GLY A 290 -12.25 -5.13 25.59
N LEU A 291 -12.91 -4.50 26.57
CA LEU A 291 -14.26 -3.93 26.52
C LEU A 291 -14.53 -2.82 25.45
N LEU A 292 -13.56 -2.53 24.58
CA LEU A 292 -13.69 -1.65 23.40
C LEU A 292 -13.73 -2.42 22.06
N ALA A 293 -13.82 -3.75 22.10
CA ALA A 293 -13.98 -4.65 20.96
C ALA A 293 -15.36 -4.57 20.27
N GLY A 294 -15.86 -3.36 20.05
CA GLY A 294 -17.14 -3.09 19.40
C GLY A 294 -16.96 -2.69 17.94
N ASN A 295 -17.15 -3.65 17.03
CA ASN A 295 -17.66 -3.41 15.67
C ASN A 295 -17.08 -2.21 14.87
N VAL A 296 -15.75 -2.02 14.80
CA VAL A 296 -15.15 -1.06 13.85
C VAL A 296 -14.89 -1.77 12.52
N ALA A 297 -15.41 -1.22 11.42
CA ALA A 297 -15.05 -1.70 10.08
C ALA A 297 -13.58 -1.36 9.77
N VAL A 298 -12.73 -2.38 9.66
CA VAL A 298 -11.30 -2.22 9.33
C VAL A 298 -11.05 -2.39 7.83
N ASP A 299 -10.17 -1.61 7.22
CA ASP A 299 -9.80 -1.83 5.82
C ASP A 299 -9.12 -3.20 5.64
N GLY A 300 -9.62 -4.01 4.71
CA GLY A 300 -9.06 -5.33 4.39
C GLY A 300 -7.65 -5.27 3.79
N ASN A 301 -7.17 -4.10 3.38
CA ASN A 301 -5.81 -3.93 2.91
C ASN A 301 -4.79 -3.81 4.05
N HIS A 302 -5.23 -3.56 5.28
CA HIS A 302 -4.34 -3.46 6.43
C HIS A 302 -3.67 -4.80 6.73
N PHE A 303 -2.40 -4.75 7.10
CA PHE A 303 -1.74 -5.91 7.69
C PHE A 303 -2.30 -6.18 9.10
N ARG A 304 -2.46 -7.45 9.44
CA ARG A 304 -2.97 -7.86 10.75
C ARG A 304 -2.10 -7.35 11.91
N MET A 305 -0.78 -7.29 11.70
CA MET A 305 0.18 -6.77 12.69
C MET A 305 -0.07 -5.30 13.09
N PHE A 306 -0.86 -4.53 12.31
CA PHE A 306 -1.23 -3.17 12.69
C PHE A 306 -2.19 -3.12 13.88
N TYR A 307 -2.88 -4.23 14.17
CA TYR A 307 -3.89 -4.33 15.24
C TYR A 307 -3.53 -5.36 16.31
N ASP A 308 -2.84 -6.42 15.92
CA ASP A 308 -2.53 -7.54 16.79
C ASP A 308 -1.03 -7.60 17.08
N LYS A 309 -0.69 -7.34 18.34
CA LYS A 309 0.69 -7.31 18.82
C LYS A 309 1.40 -8.64 18.62
N ALA A 310 0.70 -9.78 18.69
CA ALA A 310 1.32 -11.09 18.52
C ALA A 310 1.90 -11.26 17.11
N TYR A 311 1.24 -10.71 16.08
CA TYR A 311 1.76 -10.74 14.72
C TYR A 311 2.87 -9.71 14.48
N LEU A 312 2.82 -8.55 15.16
CA LEU A 312 3.95 -7.61 15.16
C LEU A 312 5.19 -8.24 15.81
N ASP A 313 5.03 -8.86 16.98
CA ASP A 313 6.13 -9.53 17.68
C ASP A 313 6.70 -10.66 16.82
N ALA A 314 5.84 -11.47 16.17
CA ALA A 314 6.26 -12.50 15.22
C ALA A 314 7.03 -11.93 14.02
N PHE A 315 6.58 -10.80 13.45
CA PHE A 315 7.27 -10.11 12.36
C PHE A 315 8.69 -9.68 12.76
N VAL A 316 8.84 -9.10 13.96
CA VAL A 316 10.14 -8.69 14.51
C VAL A 316 11.03 -9.92 14.79
N GLU A 317 10.50 -10.96 15.42
CA GLU A 317 11.23 -12.21 15.70
C GLU A 317 11.76 -12.87 14.41
N MET A 318 10.91 -12.92 13.37
CA MET A 318 11.27 -13.45 12.05
C MET A 318 12.41 -12.67 11.42
N TRP A 319 12.38 -11.32 11.49
CA TRP A 319 13.49 -10.49 11.02
C TRP A 319 14.79 -10.69 11.80
N GLN A 320 14.71 -10.87 13.12
CA GLN A 320 15.89 -11.21 13.91
C GLN A 320 16.51 -12.56 13.51
N VAL A 321 15.70 -13.54 13.10
CA VAL A 321 16.18 -14.82 12.56
C VAL A 321 16.95 -14.59 11.25
N VAL A 322 16.38 -13.83 10.31
CA VAL A 322 17.03 -13.50 9.02
C VAL A 322 18.34 -12.75 9.26
N ALA A 323 18.33 -11.73 10.12
CA ALA A 323 19.52 -10.95 10.45
C ALA A 323 20.63 -11.82 11.06
N ARG A 324 20.31 -12.67 12.04
CA ARG A 324 21.32 -13.58 12.64
C ARG A 324 21.95 -14.51 11.61
N HIS A 325 21.15 -14.98 10.65
CA HIS A 325 21.60 -15.94 9.64
C HIS A 325 22.45 -15.28 8.55
N TYR A 326 22.06 -14.09 8.07
CA TYR A 326 22.71 -13.44 6.93
C TYR A 326 23.60 -12.24 7.29
N LYS A 327 23.84 -11.91 8.56
CA LYS A 327 24.65 -10.74 8.93
C LYS A 327 26.05 -10.73 8.30
N ASP A 328 26.67 -11.90 8.20
CA ASP A 328 28.03 -12.07 7.66
C ASP A 328 28.04 -12.60 6.22
N GLU A 329 26.87 -12.74 5.58
CA GLU A 329 26.74 -13.22 4.20
C GLU A 329 26.63 -12.04 3.22
N PRO A 330 27.70 -11.69 2.47
CA PRO A 330 27.71 -10.50 1.61
C PRO A 330 26.85 -10.63 0.36
N ILE A 331 26.41 -11.85 -0.03
CA ILE A 331 25.48 -12.01 -1.16
C ILE A 331 24.11 -11.43 -0.83
N VAL A 332 23.69 -11.46 0.44
CA VAL A 332 22.51 -10.71 0.87
C VAL A 332 22.93 -9.26 1.08
N VAL A 333 22.57 -8.38 0.14
CA VAL A 333 23.01 -6.98 0.13
C VAL A 333 22.06 -6.06 0.90
N ALA A 334 20.80 -6.44 1.08
CA ALA A 334 19.85 -5.65 1.85
C ALA A 334 18.68 -6.50 2.39
N TYR A 335 18.04 -5.99 3.43
CA TYR A 335 16.79 -6.52 4.00
C TYR A 335 15.61 -5.60 3.66
N ASP A 336 14.67 -6.05 2.83
CA ASP A 336 13.43 -5.33 2.51
C ASP A 336 12.31 -5.77 3.43
N LEU A 337 11.96 -4.88 4.38
CA LEU A 337 11.24 -5.25 5.58
C LEU A 337 9.84 -5.76 5.32
N ILE A 338 9.13 -5.13 4.39
CA ILE A 338 7.76 -5.48 4.07
C ILE A 338 7.34 -4.93 2.72
N ASN A 339 6.67 -5.76 1.93
CA ASN A 339 6.10 -5.32 0.67
C ASN A 339 4.79 -4.54 0.84
N GLU A 340 4.73 -3.35 0.23
CA GLU A 340 3.51 -2.56 0.03
C GLU A 340 2.63 -2.40 1.27
N PRO A 341 3.11 -1.81 2.38
CA PRO A 341 2.21 -1.48 3.47
C PRO A 341 1.12 -0.52 2.99
N ALA A 342 -0.11 -0.81 3.42
CA ALA A 342 -1.29 -0.04 3.11
C ALA A 342 -2.05 0.17 4.42
N GLN A 343 -1.86 1.33 5.01
CA GLN A 343 -2.57 1.82 6.19
C GLN A 343 -3.42 3.01 5.77
N SER A 344 -4.71 2.92 6.09
CA SER A 344 -5.67 3.99 6.12
C SER A 344 -6.23 4.12 7.53
N GLY A 345 -6.66 5.32 7.93
CA GLY A 345 -7.18 5.53 9.28
C GLY A 345 -6.14 5.29 10.40
N VAL A 346 -6.63 5.36 11.63
CA VAL A 346 -5.82 5.15 12.83
C VAL A 346 -5.71 3.66 13.13
N VAL A 347 -4.49 3.22 13.47
CA VAL A 347 -4.20 1.84 13.88
C VAL A 347 -3.35 1.83 15.17
N PRO A 348 -3.44 0.79 16.01
CA PRO A 348 -2.61 0.66 17.22
C PRO A 348 -1.11 0.61 16.95
N TYR A 349 -0.69 -0.05 15.87
CA TYR A 349 0.71 -0.17 15.47
C TYR A 349 0.84 0.30 14.02
N ASP A 350 1.30 1.54 13.84
CA ASP A 350 1.39 2.13 12.51
C ASP A 350 2.44 1.42 11.62
N TYR A 351 2.29 1.56 10.30
CA TYR A 351 3.12 0.88 9.31
C TYR A 351 4.61 1.20 9.46
N LEU A 352 4.96 2.42 9.88
CA LEU A 352 6.33 2.87 10.02
C LEU A 352 6.90 2.42 11.37
N TYR A 353 6.09 2.41 12.42
CA TYR A 353 6.42 1.85 13.73
C TYR A 353 6.72 0.36 13.65
N CYS A 354 5.90 -0.41 12.93
CA CYS A 354 6.16 -1.84 12.71
C CYS A 354 7.53 -2.06 12.04
N GLN A 355 7.84 -1.28 11.00
CA GLN A 355 9.14 -1.32 10.33
C GLN A 355 10.28 -0.84 11.23
N TYR A 356 10.06 0.19 12.05
CA TYR A 356 11.05 0.68 13.02
C TYR A 356 11.39 -0.36 14.08
N GLN A 357 10.40 -1.09 14.62
CA GLN A 357 10.65 -2.15 15.59
C GLN A 357 11.50 -3.27 14.97
N ALA A 358 11.19 -3.69 13.74
CA ALA A 358 12.00 -4.67 13.03
C ALA A 358 13.41 -4.14 12.72
N ALA A 359 13.53 -2.92 12.19
CA ALA A 359 14.83 -2.31 11.85
C ALA A 359 15.72 -2.15 13.10
N LYS A 360 15.15 -1.71 14.22
CA LYS A 360 15.87 -1.60 15.49
C LYS A 360 16.36 -2.96 15.99
N ALA A 361 15.50 -3.98 15.94
CA ALA A 361 15.86 -5.34 16.33
C ALA A 361 16.95 -5.95 15.42
N ILE A 362 16.91 -5.65 14.12
CA ILE A 362 17.96 -6.03 13.18
C ILE A 362 19.27 -5.30 13.54
N ARG A 363 19.23 -4.00 13.84
CA ARG A 363 20.43 -3.21 14.16
C ARG A 363 21.15 -3.65 15.44
N GLU A 364 20.46 -4.32 16.35
CA GLU A 364 21.07 -4.99 17.52
C GLU A 364 21.91 -6.24 17.13
N ILE A 365 21.68 -6.80 15.93
CA ILE A 365 22.32 -8.03 15.42
C ILE A 365 23.30 -7.72 14.28
N ASP A 366 22.89 -6.87 13.35
CA ASP A 366 23.61 -6.45 12.14
C ASP A 366 23.62 -4.91 12.07
N PRO A 367 24.73 -4.28 12.51
CA PRO A 367 24.81 -2.82 12.57
C PRO A 367 25.00 -2.17 11.19
N GLU A 368 25.41 -2.91 10.16
CA GLU A 368 25.90 -2.34 8.90
C GLU A 368 25.00 -2.61 7.71
N LYS A 369 24.45 -3.82 7.54
CA LYS A 369 23.76 -4.18 6.29
C LYS A 369 22.56 -3.27 6.01
N PRO A 370 22.39 -2.77 4.77
CA PRO A 370 21.25 -1.94 4.41
C PRO A 370 19.91 -2.57 4.79
N ILE A 371 19.00 -1.74 5.32
CA ILE A 371 17.61 -2.10 5.58
C ILE A 371 16.74 -1.17 4.71
N ILE A 372 15.82 -1.76 3.96
CA ILE A 372 14.91 -1.05 3.08
C ILE A 372 13.57 -0.87 3.80
N ILE A 373 13.11 0.38 3.88
CA ILE A 373 11.86 0.81 4.51
C ILE A 373 10.87 1.17 3.41
N ALA A 374 9.75 0.46 3.34
CA ALA A 374 8.68 0.72 2.38
C ALA A 374 7.80 1.89 2.82
N ALA A 375 7.48 2.77 1.88
CA ALA A 375 6.48 3.82 2.08
C ALA A 375 5.06 3.22 2.16
N ASN A 376 4.14 3.95 2.79
CA ASN A 376 2.73 3.56 2.88
C ASN A 376 2.02 3.62 1.51
N ALA A 377 0.72 3.29 1.48
CA ALA A 377 -0.15 3.35 0.32
C ALA A 377 0.45 2.59 -0.87
N TRP A 378 0.80 1.32 -0.63
CA TRP A 378 1.41 0.43 -1.62
C TRP A 378 2.75 0.95 -2.15
N SER A 379 3.57 1.50 -1.24
CA SER A 379 4.84 2.15 -1.58
C SER A 379 4.72 3.28 -2.60
N SER A 380 3.55 3.91 -2.75
CA SER A 380 3.33 4.90 -3.80
C SER A 380 4.10 6.21 -3.55
N ALA A 381 4.50 6.89 -4.61
CA ALA A 381 5.19 8.18 -4.52
C ALA A 381 4.49 9.22 -3.63
N PRO A 382 3.15 9.40 -3.66
CA PRO A 382 2.46 10.33 -2.78
C PRO A 382 2.68 10.10 -1.28
N ALA A 383 2.96 8.86 -0.84
CA ALA A 383 3.21 8.56 0.57
C ALA A 383 4.48 9.24 1.12
N PHE A 384 5.43 9.56 0.26
CA PHE A 384 6.65 10.30 0.64
C PHE A 384 6.38 11.74 1.10
N LYS A 385 5.17 12.28 0.87
CA LYS A 385 4.78 13.61 1.38
C LYS A 385 4.63 13.64 2.91
N TYR A 386 4.32 12.50 3.53
CA TYR A 386 4.15 12.38 4.99
C TYR A 386 5.11 11.37 5.62
N LEU A 387 5.79 10.53 4.83
CA LEU A 387 6.86 9.68 5.33
C LEU A 387 7.94 10.50 6.03
N LYS A 388 8.33 10.06 7.23
CA LYS A 388 9.49 10.55 7.96
C LYS A 388 10.60 9.51 7.92
N PRO A 389 11.87 9.92 7.86
CA PRO A 389 12.95 8.96 8.01
C PRO A 389 12.98 8.40 9.44
N LEU A 390 13.69 7.30 9.63
CA LEU A 390 13.92 6.69 10.94
C LEU A 390 15.37 6.94 11.39
N PRO A 391 15.63 7.14 12.70
CA PRO A 391 16.94 7.52 13.22
C PRO A 391 17.88 6.32 13.37
N LEU A 392 18.08 5.56 12.29
CA LEU A 392 18.98 4.42 12.21
C LEU A 392 19.89 4.57 10.99
N LYS A 393 21.11 4.03 11.08
CA LYS A 393 22.07 4.05 9.97
C LYS A 393 21.66 3.10 8.84
N ASN A 394 22.13 3.40 7.63
CA ASN A 394 22.04 2.53 6.46
C ASN A 394 20.60 2.13 6.11
N LEU A 395 19.66 3.07 6.25
CA LEU A 395 18.28 2.89 5.81
C LEU A 395 18.09 3.41 4.39
N ILE A 396 17.56 2.56 3.52
CA ILE A 396 17.14 2.89 2.15
C ILE A 396 15.62 2.99 2.15
N TYR A 397 15.04 3.90 1.38
CA TYR A 397 13.59 4.09 1.35
C TYR A 397 13.01 3.65 0.01
N GLN A 398 11.94 2.87 0.07
CA GLN A 398 11.35 2.21 -1.09
C GLN A 398 10.07 2.88 -1.56
N GLY A 399 10.01 3.11 -2.87
CA GLY A 399 8.78 3.41 -3.60
C GLY A 399 8.52 2.40 -4.71
N HIS A 400 7.26 2.27 -5.15
CA HIS A 400 6.84 1.53 -6.34
C HIS A 400 6.24 2.50 -7.37
N MET A 401 6.38 2.19 -8.66
CA MET A 401 5.88 3.03 -9.75
C MET A 401 5.06 2.22 -10.75
N TYR A 402 3.73 2.33 -10.60
CA TYR A 402 2.75 1.77 -11.52
C TYR A 402 1.79 2.81 -12.08
N GLU A 403 2.01 4.11 -11.82
CA GLU A 403 1.14 5.14 -12.36
C GLU A 403 1.42 5.37 -13.86
N PRO A 404 0.38 5.43 -14.71
CA PRO A 404 -1.04 5.23 -14.40
C PRO A 404 -1.39 3.76 -14.19
N GLY A 405 -1.99 3.43 -13.05
CA GLY A 405 -2.32 2.04 -12.71
C GLY A 405 -3.19 1.36 -13.77
N ASP A 406 -4.10 2.13 -14.37
CA ASP A 406 -5.06 1.64 -15.35
C ASP A 406 -4.43 1.33 -16.72
N TYR A 407 -3.23 1.84 -17.00
CA TYR A 407 -2.38 1.51 -18.15
C TYR A 407 -1.47 0.33 -17.84
N THR A 408 -0.75 0.39 -16.71
CA THR A 408 0.24 -0.63 -16.31
C THR A 408 -0.40 -1.97 -15.96
N HIS A 409 -1.69 -1.97 -15.59
CA HIS A 409 -2.49 -3.16 -15.23
C HIS A 409 -3.66 -3.43 -16.19
N GLN A 410 -3.62 -2.90 -17.43
CA GLN A 410 -4.73 -3.15 -18.36
C GLN A 410 -4.91 -4.65 -18.63
N GLY A 411 -6.11 -5.16 -18.37
CA GLY A 411 -6.44 -6.59 -18.48
C GLY A 411 -6.25 -7.39 -17.18
N VAL A 412 -5.75 -6.79 -16.10
CA VAL A 412 -5.66 -7.44 -14.78
C VAL A 412 -7.01 -7.33 -14.05
N GLY A 413 -7.42 -8.42 -13.40
CA GLY A 413 -8.68 -8.53 -12.65
C GLY A 413 -9.95 -8.69 -13.50
N GLY A 414 -11.03 -9.21 -12.90
CA GLY A 414 -12.37 -9.30 -13.52
C GLY A 414 -12.42 -9.95 -14.92
N ASN A 415 -13.43 -9.55 -15.72
CA ASN A 415 -13.55 -9.94 -17.15
C ASN A 415 -12.68 -9.07 -18.08
N ASN A 416 -11.76 -8.25 -17.55
CA ASN A 416 -11.04 -7.21 -18.29
C ASN A 416 -10.13 -7.77 -19.39
N MET A 417 -9.45 -8.90 -19.14
CA MET A 417 -8.57 -9.53 -20.13
C MET A 417 -9.34 -10.00 -21.37
N ASN A 418 -10.53 -10.59 -21.17
CA ASN A 418 -11.36 -11.08 -22.27
C ASN A 418 -11.91 -9.91 -23.09
N ASP A 419 -12.32 -8.83 -22.42
CA ASP A 419 -12.79 -7.62 -23.11
C ASP A 419 -11.67 -6.98 -23.95
N LEU A 420 -10.41 -7.01 -23.51
CA LEU A 420 -9.26 -6.59 -24.33
C LEU A 420 -9.00 -7.53 -25.50
N LYS A 421 -8.96 -8.85 -25.26
CA LYS A 421 -8.73 -9.87 -26.30
C LYS A 421 -9.79 -9.86 -27.39
N THR A 422 -11.04 -9.52 -27.06
CA THR A 422 -12.16 -9.45 -28.02
C THR A 422 -12.31 -8.07 -28.66
N GLY A 423 -11.48 -7.08 -28.28
CA GLY A 423 -11.58 -5.71 -28.77
C GLY A 423 -12.77 -4.93 -28.23
N LYS A 424 -13.49 -5.45 -27.24
CA LYS A 424 -14.62 -4.77 -26.60
C LYS A 424 -14.19 -3.54 -25.81
N THR A 425 -12.97 -3.54 -25.27
CA THR A 425 -12.33 -2.37 -24.65
C THR A 425 -11.06 -2.04 -25.42
N PRO A 426 -10.81 -0.76 -25.77
CA PRO A 426 -9.58 -0.38 -26.46
C PRO A 426 -8.36 -0.47 -25.53
N PHE A 427 -7.19 -0.73 -26.11
CA PHE A 427 -5.92 -0.62 -25.39
C PHE A 427 -5.65 0.83 -24.97
N LYS A 428 -5.05 0.97 -23.80
CA LYS A 428 -4.54 2.25 -23.30
C LYS A 428 -3.09 2.42 -23.71
N THR A 429 -2.71 3.62 -24.13
CA THR A 429 -1.39 3.88 -24.73
C THR A 429 -0.56 4.84 -23.88
N TYR A 430 0.75 4.71 -23.99
CA TYR A 430 1.73 5.66 -23.47
C TYR A 430 2.72 6.09 -24.57
N PRO A 431 3.14 7.37 -24.66
CA PRO A 431 2.50 8.51 -24.01
C PRO A 431 1.05 8.66 -24.49
N GLY A 432 0.18 9.21 -23.65
CA GLY A 432 -1.25 9.20 -23.94
C GLY A 432 -2.12 9.82 -22.85
N ARG A 433 -3.39 10.09 -23.18
CA ARG A 433 -4.35 10.68 -22.24
C ARG A 433 -5.07 9.59 -21.44
N LEU A 434 -4.84 9.56 -20.13
CA LEU A 434 -5.35 8.56 -19.19
C LEU A 434 -6.02 9.28 -18.02
N ALA A 435 -7.27 8.93 -17.74
CA ALA A 435 -8.10 9.56 -16.69
C ALA A 435 -8.07 11.11 -16.70
N GLY A 436 -8.06 11.73 -17.88
CA GLY A 436 -8.07 13.20 -18.03
C GLY A 436 -6.69 13.88 -17.96
N THR A 437 -5.63 13.13 -17.67
CA THR A 437 -4.24 13.61 -17.63
C THR A 437 -3.48 13.09 -18.85
N TYR A 438 -2.67 13.93 -19.49
CA TYR A 438 -1.75 13.47 -20.54
C TYR A 438 -0.47 12.97 -19.88
N TRP A 439 -0.16 11.69 -20.08
CA TRP A 439 1.00 11.03 -19.49
C TRP A 439 2.14 10.95 -20.50
N ASP A 440 3.26 11.53 -20.10
CA ASP A 440 4.56 11.57 -20.75
C ASP A 440 5.65 11.57 -19.67
N GLN A 441 6.92 11.61 -20.07
CA GLN A 441 8.04 11.60 -19.12
C GLN A 441 7.99 12.78 -18.14
N ASN A 442 7.52 13.96 -18.58
CA ASN A 442 7.39 15.14 -17.71
C ASN A 442 6.35 14.90 -16.60
N THR A 443 5.23 14.26 -16.95
CA THR A 443 4.18 13.91 -15.98
C THR A 443 4.65 12.82 -15.03
N MET A 444 5.43 11.83 -15.50
CA MET A 444 6.10 10.86 -14.63
C MET A 444 7.04 11.54 -13.62
N ARG A 445 7.84 12.53 -14.06
CA ARG A 445 8.70 13.30 -13.14
C ARG A 445 7.89 14.01 -12.06
N LYS A 446 6.74 14.59 -12.43
CA LYS A 446 5.83 15.22 -11.44
C LYS A 446 5.27 14.18 -10.46
N ALA A 447 4.90 13.00 -10.94
CA ALA A 447 4.40 11.91 -10.10
C ALA A 447 5.46 11.41 -9.11
N LEU A 448 6.73 11.31 -9.53
CA LEU A 448 7.87 10.88 -8.70
C LEU A 448 8.48 11.98 -7.83
N ASN A 449 8.09 13.25 -8.05
CA ASN A 449 8.64 14.41 -7.35
C ASN A 449 8.57 14.32 -5.80
N PRO A 450 7.54 13.74 -5.17
CA PRO A 450 7.55 13.56 -3.71
C PRO A 450 8.72 12.73 -3.20
N ILE A 451 9.11 11.67 -3.93
CA ILE A 451 10.25 10.82 -3.60
C ILE A 451 11.56 11.62 -3.74
N LEU A 452 11.70 12.37 -4.85
CA LEU A 452 12.87 13.21 -5.08
C LEU A 452 13.02 14.29 -4.00
N LYS A 453 11.91 14.92 -3.58
CA LYS A 453 11.93 15.90 -2.47
C LYS A 453 12.38 15.26 -1.16
N PHE A 454 11.90 14.05 -0.85
CA PHE A 454 12.33 13.31 0.32
C PHE A 454 13.84 12.99 0.28
N GLN A 455 14.34 12.50 -0.87
CA GLN A 455 15.77 12.30 -1.10
C GLN A 455 16.58 13.57 -0.87
N GLN A 456 16.18 14.69 -1.46
CA GLN A 456 16.89 15.97 -1.32
C GLN A 456 16.83 16.51 0.11
N GLN A 457 15.68 16.37 0.77
CA GLN A 457 15.47 16.85 2.13
C GLN A 457 16.30 16.08 3.14
N TYR A 458 16.38 14.75 3.04
CA TYR A 458 17.03 13.93 4.06
C TYR A 458 18.36 13.30 3.62
N GLY A 459 18.79 13.52 2.37
CA GLY A 459 19.93 12.79 1.79
C GLY A 459 19.65 11.29 1.65
N ALA A 460 18.38 10.89 1.55
CA ALA A 460 17.98 9.49 1.57
C ALA A 460 18.36 8.75 0.27
N ARG A 461 18.89 7.53 0.37
CA ARG A 461 19.03 6.61 -0.75
C ARG A 461 17.66 6.00 -1.04
N ILE A 462 17.31 5.94 -2.32
CA ILE A 462 16.00 5.51 -2.80
C ILE A 462 16.14 4.22 -3.59
N TYR A 463 15.20 3.30 -3.33
CA TYR A 463 15.02 2.07 -4.09
C TYR A 463 13.63 2.06 -4.74
N MET A 464 13.57 1.95 -6.06
CA MET A 464 12.32 1.67 -6.77
C MET A 464 12.11 0.15 -6.80
N GLY A 465 11.41 -0.36 -5.78
CA GLY A 465 11.28 -1.80 -5.54
C GLY A 465 10.54 -2.54 -6.64
N GLU A 466 9.55 -1.88 -7.25
CA GLU A 466 8.75 -2.43 -8.33
C GLU A 466 8.31 -1.35 -9.32
N PHE A 467 8.39 -1.68 -10.60
CA PHE A 467 7.77 -0.94 -11.70
C PHE A 467 7.59 -1.86 -12.91
N SER A 468 6.52 -1.67 -13.67
CA SER A 468 6.26 -2.44 -14.90
C SER A 468 5.16 -1.84 -15.78
N ALA A 469 4.97 -2.45 -16.95
CA ALA A 469 3.74 -2.35 -17.72
C ALA A 469 3.41 -3.71 -18.36
N ILE A 470 2.11 -4.01 -18.46
CA ILE A 470 1.61 -5.18 -19.21
C ILE A 470 2.18 -5.21 -20.63
N ARG A 471 2.66 -6.36 -21.08
CA ARG A 471 3.45 -6.53 -22.31
C ARG A 471 2.80 -6.05 -23.61
N PHE A 472 1.48 -6.13 -23.68
CA PHE A 472 0.70 -5.77 -24.85
C PHE A 472 0.14 -4.35 -24.77
N ALA A 473 0.48 -3.58 -23.73
CA ALA A 473 0.15 -2.17 -23.63
C ALA A 473 0.95 -1.38 -24.69
N PRO A 474 0.29 -0.69 -25.64
CA PRO A 474 1.01 0.11 -26.61
C PRO A 474 1.90 1.16 -25.93
N GLY A 475 3.17 1.21 -26.33
CA GLY A 475 4.17 2.11 -25.75
C GLY A 475 4.82 1.64 -24.46
N ALA A 476 4.63 0.38 -24.05
CA ALA A 476 5.22 -0.16 -22.81
C ALA A 476 6.76 -0.04 -22.79
N GLU A 477 7.41 -0.19 -23.95
CA GLU A 477 8.86 0.05 -24.08
C GLU A 477 9.24 1.49 -23.72
N GLN A 478 8.54 2.48 -24.29
CA GLN A 478 8.81 3.89 -24.01
C GLN A 478 8.51 4.23 -22.55
N TYR A 479 7.43 3.68 -21.99
CA TYR A 479 7.09 3.85 -20.57
C TYR A 479 8.23 3.38 -19.65
N LEU A 480 8.74 2.18 -19.91
CA LEU A 480 9.86 1.63 -19.14
C LEU A 480 11.15 2.44 -19.36
N SER A 481 11.42 2.89 -20.59
CA SER A 481 12.61 3.70 -20.89
C SER A 481 12.57 5.01 -20.13
N ASP A 482 11.44 5.71 -20.15
CA ASP A 482 11.26 7.01 -19.50
C ASP A 482 11.43 6.92 -17.99
N LEU A 483 10.89 5.86 -17.35
CA LEU A 483 11.07 5.60 -15.92
C LEU A 483 12.53 5.29 -15.58
N ILE A 484 13.15 4.37 -16.32
CA ILE A 484 14.55 4.00 -16.05
C ILE A 484 15.46 5.21 -16.24
N ASP A 485 15.25 6.04 -17.27
CA ASP A 485 16.03 7.26 -17.47
C ASP A 485 15.90 8.23 -16.28
N ILE A 486 14.69 8.38 -15.71
CA ILE A 486 14.47 9.17 -14.49
C ILE A 486 15.22 8.56 -13.29
N PHE A 487 15.14 7.24 -13.09
CA PHE A 487 15.83 6.56 -11.98
C PHE A 487 17.35 6.70 -12.09
N GLU A 488 17.90 6.56 -13.30
CA GLU A 488 19.33 6.72 -13.58
C GLU A 488 19.82 8.16 -13.37
N GLU A 489 18.99 9.15 -13.71
CA GLU A 489 19.26 10.56 -13.46
C GLU A 489 19.31 10.85 -11.96
N TYR A 490 18.30 10.37 -11.21
CA TYR A 490 18.18 10.59 -9.75
C TYR A 490 19.05 9.66 -8.91
N LYS A 491 19.78 8.73 -9.55
CA LYS A 491 20.66 7.74 -8.93
C LYS A 491 19.91 6.80 -7.97
N TRP A 492 18.72 6.36 -8.38
CA TRP A 492 17.92 5.40 -7.63
C TRP A 492 18.28 3.97 -8.02
N ASP A 493 18.30 3.11 -7.02
CA ASP A 493 18.31 1.65 -7.22
C ASP A 493 16.95 1.21 -7.76
N TRP A 494 16.88 0.11 -8.51
CA TRP A 494 15.59 -0.35 -9.05
C TRP A 494 15.53 -1.85 -9.37
N SER A 495 14.33 -2.42 -9.21
CA SER A 495 14.00 -3.77 -9.66
C SER A 495 12.79 -3.75 -10.61
N TYR A 496 12.96 -4.30 -11.81
CA TYR A 496 11.87 -4.52 -12.75
C TYR A 496 10.91 -5.60 -12.21
N HIS A 497 9.60 -5.33 -12.23
CA HIS A 497 8.57 -6.32 -11.93
C HIS A 497 7.97 -6.85 -13.25
N ALA A 498 7.98 -8.14 -13.57
CA ALA A 498 8.58 -9.24 -12.84
C ALA A 498 9.40 -10.14 -13.76
N PHE A 499 10.45 -10.74 -13.22
CA PHE A 499 11.19 -11.81 -13.88
C PHE A 499 10.47 -13.14 -13.64
N ARG A 500 9.90 -13.73 -14.71
CA ARG A 500 9.25 -15.06 -14.74
C ARG A 500 8.11 -15.31 -13.73
N GLU A 501 7.60 -14.29 -13.06
CA GLU A 501 6.45 -14.44 -12.16
C GLU A 501 5.13 -14.66 -12.92
N TRP A 502 4.88 -13.82 -13.92
CA TRP A 502 3.70 -13.90 -14.78
C TRP A 502 4.03 -13.47 -16.20
N HIS A 503 3.58 -14.25 -17.19
CA HIS A 503 3.94 -14.00 -18.59
C HIS A 503 3.48 -12.63 -19.11
N ASN A 504 2.42 -12.02 -18.55
CA ASN A 504 1.94 -10.72 -19.02
C ASN A 504 2.77 -9.52 -18.54
N TRP A 505 3.61 -9.69 -17.50
CA TRP A 505 4.62 -8.71 -17.12
C TRP A 505 6.04 -9.13 -17.51
N SER A 506 6.26 -10.36 -17.98
CA SER A 506 7.59 -10.79 -18.40
C SER A 506 8.03 -10.07 -19.69
N VAL A 507 9.29 -9.65 -19.72
CA VAL A 507 9.94 -9.11 -20.92
C VAL A 507 10.29 -10.19 -21.95
N GLU A 508 10.15 -11.47 -21.60
CA GLU A 508 10.48 -12.60 -22.46
C GLU A 508 9.34 -12.99 -23.41
N TYR A 509 8.20 -12.31 -23.30
CA TYR A 509 7.01 -12.53 -24.11
C TYR A 509 6.76 -11.29 -24.98
N ASP A 510 6.32 -11.52 -26.22
CA ASP A 510 6.01 -10.46 -27.19
C ASP A 510 4.78 -9.62 -26.77
N GLU A 511 4.39 -8.65 -27.58
CA GLU A 511 3.23 -7.79 -27.35
C GLU A 511 1.91 -8.41 -27.83
N ASN A 512 1.90 -9.62 -28.37
CA ASN A 512 0.68 -10.27 -28.84
C ASN A 512 -0.09 -10.87 -27.64
N ILE A 513 -1.21 -10.23 -27.28
CA ILE A 513 -2.11 -10.67 -26.20
C ILE A 513 -2.64 -12.11 -26.37
N HIS A 514 -2.63 -12.65 -27.59
CA HIS A 514 -3.05 -14.01 -27.90
C HIS A 514 -1.92 -15.04 -27.90
N ASN A 515 -0.65 -14.61 -27.82
CA ASN A 515 0.49 -15.51 -27.75
C ASN A 515 0.91 -15.74 -26.30
N ASP A 516 0.81 -16.97 -25.80
CA ASP A 516 1.20 -17.36 -24.45
C ASP A 516 2.57 -18.08 -24.39
N LYS A 517 3.36 -17.99 -25.45
CA LYS A 517 4.71 -18.56 -25.55
C LYS A 517 5.79 -17.49 -25.47
N PRO A 518 6.97 -17.81 -24.90
CA PRO A 518 8.12 -16.92 -24.95
C PRO A 518 8.47 -16.53 -26.39
N ALA A 519 8.93 -15.31 -26.58
CA ALA A 519 9.43 -14.82 -27.84
C ALA A 519 10.70 -15.59 -28.26
N THR A 520 10.85 -15.85 -29.56
CA THR A 520 12.03 -16.55 -30.11
C THR A 520 13.25 -15.64 -30.23
N GLN A 521 13.08 -14.33 -30.05
CA GLN A 521 14.14 -13.32 -30.05
C GLN A 521 13.89 -12.36 -28.89
N ASP A 522 14.93 -11.64 -28.48
CA ASP A 522 14.80 -10.61 -27.45
C ASP A 522 13.79 -9.54 -27.88
N THR A 523 12.76 -9.34 -27.06
CA THR A 523 11.78 -8.26 -27.23
C THR A 523 12.45 -6.91 -27.00
N ASN A 524 11.85 -5.82 -27.48
CA ASN A 524 12.43 -4.49 -27.24
C ASN A 524 12.48 -4.14 -25.74
N ARG A 525 11.48 -4.57 -24.95
CA ARG A 525 11.48 -4.40 -23.49
C ARG A 525 12.64 -5.16 -22.84
N LYS A 526 12.95 -6.38 -23.31
CA LYS A 526 14.13 -7.13 -22.84
C LYS A 526 15.44 -6.44 -23.25
N LYS A 527 15.55 -5.99 -24.51
CA LYS A 527 16.73 -5.23 -24.99
C LYS A 527 16.97 -3.97 -24.18
N LEU A 528 15.90 -3.27 -23.77
CA LEU A 528 15.98 -2.12 -22.87
C LEU A 528 16.59 -2.50 -21.51
N LEU A 529 16.11 -3.57 -20.86
CA LEU A 529 16.71 -4.02 -19.60
C LEU A 529 18.18 -4.42 -19.79
N LEU A 530 18.51 -5.21 -20.83
CA LEU A 530 19.88 -5.60 -21.15
C LEU A 530 20.81 -4.39 -21.35
N LYS A 531 20.33 -3.32 -22.01
CA LYS A 531 21.08 -2.07 -22.19
C LYS A 531 21.47 -1.44 -20.86
N HIS A 532 20.56 -1.40 -19.88
CA HIS A 532 20.85 -0.76 -18.58
C HIS A 532 21.60 -1.69 -17.63
N PHE A 533 21.33 -3.00 -17.66
CA PHE A 533 22.08 -4.00 -16.90
C PHE A 533 23.56 -4.08 -17.29
N LYS A 534 23.93 -3.78 -18.54
CA LYS A 534 25.35 -3.63 -18.93
C LYS A 534 26.12 -2.56 -18.15
N LYS A 535 25.44 -1.63 -17.47
CA LYS A 535 26.07 -0.61 -16.61
C LYS A 535 26.41 -1.14 -15.21
N ASN A 536 25.96 -2.34 -14.86
CA ASN A 536 26.15 -2.88 -13.52
C ASN A 536 27.60 -3.24 -13.27
N ILE A 537 28.05 -2.91 -12.06
CA ILE A 537 29.27 -3.43 -11.47
C ILE A 537 28.85 -4.63 -10.61
N LYS A 538 29.54 -5.76 -10.78
CA LYS A 538 29.25 -7.02 -10.10
C LYS A 538 30.37 -7.37 -9.11
N PRO A 539 30.43 -6.70 -7.94
CA PRO A 539 31.45 -7.03 -6.95
C PRO A 539 31.15 -8.41 -6.37
N LYS A 540 32.17 -9.29 -6.33
CA LYS A 540 32.07 -10.60 -5.69
C LYS A 540 31.84 -10.50 -4.18
N GLU A 541 32.30 -9.40 -3.58
CA GLU A 541 32.05 -9.02 -2.19
C GLU A 541 31.62 -7.54 -2.12
N PRO A 542 30.31 -7.21 -2.15
CA PRO A 542 29.82 -5.82 -2.20
C PRO A 542 30.28 -4.90 -1.08
N PHE A 543 30.69 -5.47 0.06
CA PHE A 543 31.04 -4.71 1.27
C PHE A 543 32.54 -4.71 1.57
N LYS A 544 33.38 -5.32 0.73
CA LYS A 544 34.84 -5.21 0.83
C LYS A 544 35.35 -4.38 -0.36
N ASN A 545 35.94 -3.22 -0.04
CA ASN A 545 36.64 -2.38 -1.01
C ASN A 545 37.84 -3.10 -1.61
#